data_AF-A0A4Q9QC99-F1
#
_entry.id   AF-A0A4Q9QC99-F1
#
_cell.length_a   1.000
_cell.length_b   1.000
_cell.length_c   1.000
_cell.angle_alpha   90.00
_cell.angle_beta   90.00
_cell.angle_gamma   90.00
#
_symmetry.space_group_name_H-M   'P 1'
#
loop_
_entity.id
_entity.type
_entity.pdbx_description
1 polymer ?
#
loop_
_entity_poly.entity_id
_entity_poly.type
_entity_poly.pdbx_seq_one_letter_code
_entity_poly.pdbx_strand_id
1 'polypeptide(L)'
;MRFTHIASSAAARSCEHIAVYQAQSSPDSLLSVAPHVGVPCGHSYCGECCVRWMKQNPGRHPSCPTCRVKLARDILVVPNYSLQHTIDKHVAALGATGVVDWQPTGTLYQERQQRQT
;
A
#
# COMPACT_ATOMS: atom_id res chain seq x y z
N MET A 1 -19.53 12.76 -3.83
CA MET A 1 -20.05 11.37 -3.93
C MET A 1 -19.68 10.65 -2.65
N ARG A 2 -20.67 10.06 -1.98
CA ARG A 2 -20.57 9.44 -0.65
C ARG A 2 -19.63 8.22 -0.70
N PHE A 3 -18.70 8.15 0.25
CA PHE A 3 -18.00 6.92 0.60
C PHE A 3 -19.04 5.93 1.09
N THR A 4 -19.34 4.90 0.30
CA THR A 4 -20.11 3.75 0.80
C THR A 4 -19.19 2.98 1.74
N HIS A 5 -19.56 2.95 3.03
CA HIS A 5 -19.01 2.01 4.01
C HIS A 5 -19.10 0.59 3.43
N ILE A 6 -17.96 -0.03 3.12
CA ILE A 6 -17.86 -1.44 2.78
C ILE A 6 -17.23 -2.14 3.99
N ALA A 7 -17.79 -3.28 4.35
CA ALA A 7 -17.56 -4.01 5.58
C ALA A 7 -16.07 -4.16 5.98
N SER A 8 -15.83 -3.93 7.27
CA SER A 8 -14.54 -3.97 7.96
C SER A 8 -13.97 -5.40 7.98
N SER A 9 -13.19 -5.78 6.97
CA SER A 9 -12.18 -6.83 7.10
C SER A 9 -10.85 -6.20 7.52
N ALA A 10 -9.98 -6.95 8.20
CA ALA A 10 -8.64 -6.47 8.58
C ALA A 10 -7.81 -6.00 7.36
N ALA A 11 -8.10 -6.54 6.17
CA ALA A 11 -7.49 -6.11 4.91
C ALA A 11 -7.93 -4.71 4.43
N ALA A 12 -9.08 -4.20 4.90
CA ALA A 12 -9.64 -2.92 4.48
C ALA A 12 -9.02 -1.72 5.23
N ARG A 13 -8.59 -1.91 6.49
CA ARG A 13 -8.14 -0.81 7.37
C ARG A 13 -6.88 -0.08 6.88
N SER A 14 -5.99 -0.75 6.14
CA SER A 14 -4.78 -0.12 5.58
C SER A 14 -4.96 0.44 4.16
N CYS A 15 -6.15 0.30 3.56
CA CYS A 15 -6.39 0.60 2.14
C CYS A 15 -7.07 1.96 1.87
N GLU A 16 -7.48 2.71 2.90
CA GLU A 16 -8.19 3.99 2.72
C GLU A 16 -7.26 5.17 2.38
N HIS A 17 -5.96 5.06 2.68
CA HIS A 17 -4.97 6.11 2.42
C HIS A 17 -4.13 5.80 1.18
N ILE A 18 -4.70 6.16 0.03
CA ILE A 18 -4.02 6.15 -1.26
C ILE A 18 -3.09 7.37 -1.35
N ALA A 19 -2.05 7.42 -0.53
CA ALA A 19 -0.85 8.24 -0.69
C ALA A 19 0.19 7.85 0.37
N VAL A 20 1.27 7.21 -0.06
CA VAL A 20 2.46 6.94 0.79
C VAL A 20 3.05 8.23 1.38
N TYR A 21 2.69 9.41 0.85
CA TYR A 21 3.16 10.71 1.32
C TYR A 21 2.55 11.19 2.66
N GLN A 22 1.47 10.57 3.14
CA GLN A 22 0.92 10.86 4.49
C GLN A 22 1.24 9.77 5.52
N ALA A 23 2.08 8.80 5.15
CA ALA A 23 2.20 7.52 5.85
C ALA A 23 3.26 7.46 6.97
N GLN A 24 3.84 8.58 7.39
CA GLN A 24 4.82 8.58 8.50
C GLN A 24 4.18 8.70 9.90
N SER A 25 2.85 8.84 9.98
CA SER A 25 2.14 9.14 11.23
C SER A 25 1.23 8.02 11.77
N SER A 26 1.05 6.91 11.05
CA SER A 26 0.27 5.76 11.55
C SER A 26 1.06 4.44 11.50
N PRO A 27 0.98 3.60 12.54
CA PRO A 27 1.70 2.32 12.59
C PRO A 27 1.27 1.38 11.45
N ASP A 28 0.00 1.40 11.05
CA ASP A 28 -0.57 0.51 10.02
C ASP A 28 -0.01 0.74 8.60
N SER A 29 0.65 1.88 8.36
CA SER A 29 1.25 2.22 7.06
C SER A 29 2.28 1.19 6.56
N LEU A 30 2.96 0.51 7.49
CA LEU A 30 4.04 -0.44 7.18
C LEU A 30 3.53 -1.85 6.89
N LEU A 31 2.22 -2.09 7.00
CA LEU A 31 1.58 -3.31 6.52
C LEU A 31 1.59 -3.43 4.99
N SER A 32 1.95 -2.35 4.28
CA SER A 32 2.07 -2.35 2.83
C SER A 32 3.20 -3.28 2.36
N VAL A 33 2.87 -4.13 1.37
CA VAL A 33 3.76 -5.09 0.74
C VAL A 33 3.67 -4.98 -0.77
N ALA A 34 4.76 -5.36 -1.46
CA ALA A 34 4.88 -5.33 -2.91
C ALA A 34 4.38 -4.01 -3.52
N PRO A 35 4.94 -2.86 -3.10
CA PRO A 35 4.48 -1.57 -3.58
C PRO A 35 4.72 -1.43 -5.08
N HIS A 36 3.80 -0.76 -5.75
CA HIS A 36 3.88 -0.45 -7.18
C HIS A 36 3.70 1.05 -7.39
N VAL A 37 4.42 1.60 -8.36
CA VAL A 37 4.35 3.01 -8.77
C VAL A 37 3.56 3.17 -10.06
N GLY A 38 2.62 4.12 -10.10
CA GLY A 38 1.82 4.44 -11.28
C GLY A 38 2.54 5.36 -12.27
N VAL A 39 2.56 4.98 -13.54
CA VAL A 39 3.21 5.75 -14.62
C VAL A 39 2.18 6.59 -15.38
N PRO A 40 2.42 7.89 -15.63
CA PRO A 40 3.65 8.66 -15.39
C PRO A 40 3.68 9.39 -14.03
N CYS A 41 2.63 9.29 -13.22
CA CYS A 41 2.42 10.21 -12.10
C CYS A 41 3.30 9.98 -10.86
N GLY A 42 3.99 8.84 -10.75
CA GLY A 42 4.93 8.56 -9.65
C GLY A 42 4.29 8.18 -8.29
N HIS A 43 2.97 8.16 -8.16
CA HIS A 43 2.31 7.75 -6.92
C HIS A 43 2.39 6.24 -6.70
N SER A 44 2.68 5.82 -5.47
CA SER A 44 2.85 4.40 -5.10
C SER A 44 1.72 3.87 -4.23
N TYR A 45 1.41 2.58 -4.37
CA TYR A 45 0.35 1.87 -3.64
C TYR A 45 0.79 0.45 -3.30
N CYS A 46 0.12 -0.18 -2.33
CA CYS A 46 0.28 -1.62 -2.12
C CYS A 46 -0.16 -2.41 -3.37
N GLY A 47 0.47 -3.56 -3.63
CA GLY A 47 0.18 -4.35 -4.85
C GLY A 47 -1.29 -4.73 -4.97
N GLU A 48 -1.90 -5.19 -3.87
CA GLU A 48 -3.32 -5.54 -3.82
C GLU A 48 -4.23 -4.34 -4.08
N CYS A 49 -3.91 -3.18 -3.49
CA CYS A 49 -4.64 -1.93 -3.64
C CYS A 49 -4.72 -1.53 -5.12
N CYS A 50 -3.59 -1.64 -5.82
CA CYS A 50 -3.51 -1.36 -7.24
C CYS A 50 -4.39 -2.30 -8.06
N VAL A 51 -4.29 -3.62 -7.82
CA VAL A 51 -5.10 -4.63 -8.52
C VAL A 51 -6.59 -4.39 -8.28
N ARG A 52 -6.98 -4.14 -7.02
CA ARG A 52 -8.38 -3.88 -6.66
C ARG A 52 -8.91 -2.65 -7.36
N TRP A 53 -8.16 -1.54 -7.36
CA TRP A 53 -8.53 -0.31 -8.04
C TRP A 53 -8.75 -0.51 -9.55
N MET A 54 -7.84 -1.23 -10.21
CA MET A 54 -7.95 -1.51 -11.65
C MET A 54 -9.17 -2.39 -11.97
N LYS A 55 -9.52 -3.34 -11.09
CA LYS A 55 -10.68 -4.24 -11.27
C LYS A 55 -12.03 -3.57 -11.00
N GLN A 56 -12.09 -2.51 -10.19
CA GLN A 56 -13.35 -1.86 -9.79
C GLN A 56 -14.09 -1.14 -10.92
N ASN A 57 -13.42 -0.78 -12.02
CA ASN A 57 -14.02 -0.02 -13.12
C ASN A 57 -13.70 -0.67 -14.48
N PRO A 58 -14.24 -1.87 -14.76
CA PRO A 58 -14.02 -2.53 -16.04
C PRO A 58 -14.51 -1.63 -17.19
N GLY A 59 -13.70 -1.50 -18.25
CA GLY A 59 -14.03 -0.70 -19.44
C GLY A 59 -13.66 0.77 -19.36
N ARG A 60 -13.23 1.30 -18.21
CA ARG A 60 -12.62 2.64 -18.13
C ARG A 60 -11.12 2.56 -18.32
N HIS A 61 -10.55 3.63 -18.90
CA HIS A 61 -9.11 3.78 -18.94
C HIS A 61 -8.56 3.80 -17.51
N PRO A 62 -7.53 3.00 -17.18
CA PRO A 62 -6.94 3.02 -15.86
C PRO A 62 -6.43 4.42 -15.51
N SER A 63 -6.65 4.80 -14.26
CA SER A 63 -6.24 6.10 -13.73
C SER A 63 -5.59 5.92 -12.36
N CYS A 64 -4.69 6.82 -12.04
CA CYS A 64 -4.06 6.93 -10.74
C CYS A 64 -5.12 7.09 -9.63
N PRO A 65 -5.16 6.22 -8.61
CA PRO A 65 -6.14 6.38 -7.55
C PRO A 65 -5.96 7.65 -6.68
N THR A 66 -4.75 8.22 -6.61
CA THR A 66 -4.48 9.48 -5.88
C THR A 66 -4.85 10.72 -6.69
N CYS A 67 -4.18 10.94 -7.82
CA CYS A 67 -4.29 12.17 -8.61
C CYS A 67 -5.16 12.06 -9.87
N ARG A 68 -5.75 10.88 -10.14
CA ARG A 68 -6.65 10.61 -11.28
C ARG A 68 -6.03 10.78 -12.67
N VAL A 69 -4.73 11.05 -12.77
CA VAL A 69 -3.97 11.04 -14.04
C VAL A 69 -4.15 9.68 -14.73
N LYS A 70 -4.40 9.70 -16.04
CA LYS A 70 -4.49 8.47 -16.86
C LYS A 70 -3.16 7.75 -16.84
N LEU A 71 -3.17 6.46 -16.54
CA LEU A 71 -1.95 5.65 -16.53
C LEU A 71 -1.55 5.24 -17.94
N ALA A 72 -0.26 5.10 -18.23
CA ALA A 72 0.22 4.77 -19.58
C ALA A 72 -0.29 3.38 -20.03
N ARG A 73 -0.83 3.28 -21.25
CA ARG A 73 -1.53 2.06 -21.73
C ARG A 73 -0.66 0.80 -21.71
N ASP A 74 0.63 0.95 -22.01
CA ASP A 74 1.55 -0.18 -22.16
C ASP A 74 2.07 -0.68 -20.80
N ILE A 75 2.26 0.25 -19.84
CA ILE A 75 2.77 -0.05 -18.50
C ILE A 75 2.01 0.83 -17.50
N LEU A 76 0.97 0.26 -16.89
CA LEU A 76 0.13 0.97 -15.93
C LEU A 76 0.88 1.27 -14.63
N VAL A 77 1.57 0.24 -14.12
CA VAL A 77 2.33 0.29 -12.87
C VAL A 77 3.60 -0.54 -12.96
N VAL A 78 4.61 -0.18 -12.17
CA VAL A 78 5.90 -0.87 -12.06
C VAL A 78 6.19 -1.18 -10.59
N PRO A 79 6.81 -2.32 -10.23
CA PRO A 79 7.26 -2.58 -8.87
C PRO A 79 8.19 -1.47 -8.36
N ASN A 80 7.95 -0.99 -7.14
CA ASN A 80 8.77 0.03 -6.49
C ASN A 80 9.70 -0.59 -5.44
N TYR A 81 10.80 -1.19 -5.89
CA TYR A 81 11.77 -1.83 -5.01
C TYR A 81 12.42 -0.86 -4.02
N SER A 82 12.63 0.40 -4.40
CA SER A 82 13.18 1.41 -3.50
C SER A 82 12.26 1.66 -2.31
N LEU A 83 10.95 1.76 -2.55
CA LEU A 83 9.97 1.89 -1.48
C LEU A 83 9.87 0.60 -0.64
N GLN A 84 9.90 -0.58 -1.27
CA GLN A 84 9.90 -1.86 -0.55
C GLN A 84 11.07 -1.93 0.44
N HIS A 85 12.30 -1.68 -0.02
CA HIS A 85 13.48 -1.68 0.85
C HIS A 85 13.41 -0.63 1.96
N THR A 86 12.79 0.53 1.69
CA THR A 86 12.60 1.59 2.69
C THR A 86 11.65 1.13 3.80
N ILE A 87 10.53 0.50 3.43
CA ILE A 87 9.57 -0.08 4.39
C ILE A 87 10.27 -1.17 5.21
N ASP A 88 11.01 -2.07 4.57
CA ASP A 88 11.70 -3.17 5.26
C ASP A 88 12.70 -2.65 6.30
N LYS A 89 13.51 -1.65 5.93
CA LYS A 89 14.43 -1.00 6.87
C LYS A 89 13.70 -0.31 8.02
N HIS A 90 12.57 0.34 7.75
CA HIS A 90 11.82 1.02 8.80
C HIS A 90 11.19 0.03 9.79
N VAL A 91 10.62 -1.07 9.30
CA VAL A 91 10.11 -2.17 10.14
C VAL A 91 11.22 -2.75 11.02
N ALA A 92 12.39 -3.03 10.45
CA ALA A 92 13.54 -3.53 11.20
C ALA A 92 14.00 -2.54 12.29
N ALA A 93 14.06 -1.25 11.97
CA ALA A 93 14.41 -0.21 12.94
C ALA A 93 13.41 -0.14 14.09
N LEU A 94 12.10 -0.19 13.80
CA LEU A 94 11.06 -0.16 14.84
C LEU A 94 11.17 -1.36 15.80
N GLY A 95 11.38 -2.57 15.26
CA GLY A 95 11.61 -3.76 16.08
C GLY A 95 12.87 -3.63 16.96
N ALA A 96 13.97 -3.09 16.42
CA ALA A 96 15.21 -2.87 17.17
C ALA A 96 15.08 -1.81 18.27
N THR A 97 14.26 -0.78 18.07
CA THR A 97 13.99 0.28 19.07
C THR A 97 13.00 -0.13 20.16
N GLY A 98 12.44 -1.34 20.12
CA GLY A 98 11.55 -1.85 21.15
C GLY A 98 10.06 -1.55 20.94
N VAL A 99 9.66 -1.15 19.73
CA VAL A 99 8.23 -0.99 19.40
C VAL A 99 7.61 -2.39 19.30
N VAL A 100 6.87 -2.79 20.34
CA VAL A 100 6.37 -4.16 20.56
C VAL A 100 5.66 -4.75 19.35
N ASP A 101 4.80 -3.97 18.69
CA ASP A 101 4.02 -4.45 17.53
C ASP A 101 4.87 -4.84 16.32
N TRP A 102 6.08 -4.28 16.20
CA TRP A 102 7.02 -4.49 15.10
C TRP A 102 8.19 -5.42 15.43
N GLN A 103 8.21 -5.97 16.66
CA GLN A 103 9.11 -7.07 17.00
C GLN A 103 8.63 -8.38 16.36
N PRO A 104 9.48 -9.43 16.26
CA PRO A 104 9.09 -10.71 15.65
C PRO A 104 7.84 -11.37 16.26
N THR A 105 7.59 -11.12 17.55
CA THR A 105 6.40 -11.59 18.29
C THR A 105 5.22 -10.62 18.22
N GLY A 106 5.41 -9.45 17.65
CA GLY A 106 4.41 -8.40 17.51
C GLY A 106 3.35 -8.73 16.47
N THR A 107 2.12 -8.27 16.71
CA THR A 107 0.95 -8.56 15.87
C THR A 107 1.09 -7.97 14.47
N LEU A 108 1.54 -6.71 14.35
CA LEU A 108 1.72 -6.04 13.07
C LEU A 108 2.87 -6.64 12.24
N TYR A 109 3.96 -7.06 12.90
CA TYR A 109 5.04 -7.76 12.22
C TYR A 109 4.55 -9.08 11.61
N GLN A 110 3.87 -9.91 12.39
CA GLN A 110 3.35 -11.20 11.93
C GLN A 110 2.32 -11.03 10.81
N GLU A 111 1.41 -10.08 10.95
CA GLU A 111 0.44 -9.74 9.90
C GLU A 111 1.15 -9.35 8.60
N ARG A 112 2.18 -8.51 8.68
CA ARG A 112 2.97 -8.13 7.51
C ARG A 112 3.65 -9.34 6.86
N GLN A 113 4.23 -10.26 7.64
CA GLN A 113 4.86 -11.47 7.12
C GLN A 113 3.85 -12.34 6.36
N GLN A 114 2.63 -12.49 6.87
CA GLN A 114 1.55 -13.21 6.17
C GLN A 114 1.13 -12.56 4.86
N ARG A 115 1.26 -11.24 4.74
CA ARG A 115 0.98 -10.51 3.49
C ARG A 115 2.09 -10.68 2.43
N GLN A 116 3.29 -11.10 2.83
CA GLN A 116 4.45 -11.28 1.94
C GLN A 116 4.56 -12.67 1.30
N THR A 117 3.86 -13.66 1.84
CA THR A 117 3.77 -15.04 1.30
C THR A 117 2.75 -15.15 0.18
#